data_AF-A0A9D9SA56-F1
#
_entry.id   AF-A0A9D9SA56-F1
#
_cell.length_a   1.000
_cell.length_b   1.000
_cell.length_c   1.000
_cell.angle_alpha   90.00
_cell.angle_beta   90.00
_cell.angle_gamma   90.00
#
_symmetry.space_group_name_H-M   'P 1'
#
loop_
_entity.id
_entity.type
_entity.pdbx_description
1 polymer ?
#
loop_
_entity_poly.entity_id
_entity_poly.type
_entity_poly.pdbx_seq_one_letter_code
_entity_poly.pdbx_strand_id
1 'polypeptide(L)'
;MRYCRAGYILALFLSASAAGGCGGSKIANNSVPSNRVSNAIETDSARTNVEELGMYLRVPYETEDIVWKEIASQRKLIAVLRFSPVDSAKVVTEAEKVGTASMVTIESESWFPDELVAQSDLSGDDTLRGQSYAADAFLQPPYNYGRITRIEGTDYFVLEATAK
;
A
#
# COMPACT_ATOMS: atom_id res chain seq x y z
N MET A 1 33.14 16.84 39.96
CA MET A 1 34.21 16.54 38.97
C MET A 1 33.50 16.36 37.64
N ARG A 2 33.35 17.35 36.74
CA ARG A 2 34.32 18.14 35.94
C ARG A 2 35.23 17.28 35.03
N TYR A 3 34.82 17.16 33.77
CA TYR A 3 35.63 17.16 32.54
C TYR A 3 34.73 17.87 31.49
N CYS A 4 34.94 19.10 30.97
CA CYS A 4 36.04 19.66 30.16
C CYS A 4 36.45 18.67 29.03
N ARG A 5 36.43 18.99 27.73
CA ARG A 5 36.67 20.26 27.01
C ARG A 5 36.41 20.09 25.50
N ALA A 6 36.12 21.20 24.82
CA ALA A 6 36.61 21.67 23.50
C ALA A 6 36.56 20.69 22.30
N GLY A 7 35.96 21.00 21.15
CA GLY A 7 36.06 22.23 20.35
C GLY A 7 36.88 21.95 19.08
N TYR A 8 36.65 22.73 18.01
CA TYR A 8 37.33 22.76 16.69
C TYR A 8 36.76 21.79 15.61
N ILE A 9 36.62 22.09 14.31
CA ILE A 9 36.94 23.25 13.46
C ILE A 9 36.00 23.27 12.23
N LEU A 10 35.68 24.50 11.84
CA LEU A 10 35.11 24.99 10.59
C LEU A 10 35.90 24.50 9.35
N ALA A 11 35.26 23.88 8.35
CA ALA A 11 35.85 23.77 7.02
C ALA A 11 34.81 24.03 5.93
N LEU A 12 34.99 25.19 5.33
CA LEU A 12 34.28 25.81 4.23
C LEU A 12 34.87 25.26 2.93
N PHE A 13 34.10 24.56 2.10
CA PHE A 13 34.52 24.25 0.72
C PHE A 13 33.48 24.74 -0.29
N LEU A 14 33.80 25.94 -0.76
CA LEU A 14 33.35 26.62 -1.95
C LEU A 14 33.82 25.83 -3.19
N SER A 15 32.95 25.57 -4.17
CA SER A 15 33.34 25.35 -5.58
C SER A 15 32.11 25.48 -6.49
N ALA A 16 32.11 26.56 -7.26
CA ALA A 16 31.10 26.93 -8.23
C ALA A 16 31.41 26.34 -9.62
N SER A 17 30.34 26.24 -10.41
CA SER A 17 30.26 26.36 -11.89
C SER A 17 30.98 25.34 -12.78
N ALA A 18 30.19 24.65 -13.60
CA ALA A 18 30.44 24.56 -15.04
C ALA A 18 29.10 24.40 -15.80
N ALA A 19 28.78 25.40 -16.61
CA ALA A 19 27.78 25.33 -17.66
C ALA A 19 28.44 24.82 -18.96
N GLY A 20 27.67 24.10 -19.78
CA GLY A 20 27.94 23.99 -21.22
C GLY A 20 27.78 22.59 -21.81
N GLY A 21 26.99 22.50 -22.89
CA GLY A 21 27.22 21.51 -23.95
C GLY A 21 26.01 20.72 -24.42
N CYS A 22 25.17 21.34 -25.26
CA CYS A 22 24.30 20.62 -26.19
C CYS A 22 25.20 20.07 -27.32
N GLY A 23 25.26 18.76 -27.49
CA GLY A 23 26.08 18.11 -28.52
C GLY A 23 25.39 16.86 -29.03
N GLY A 24 24.56 17.02 -30.06
CA GLY A 24 23.92 15.92 -30.77
C GLY A 24 24.94 15.07 -31.54
N SER A 25 24.75 13.76 -31.49
CA SER A 25 25.32 12.83 -32.47
C SER A 25 24.27 11.77 -32.76
N LYS A 26 23.80 11.79 -34.01
CA LYS A 26 22.90 10.78 -34.57
C LYS A 26 23.67 9.47 -34.69
N ILE A 27 23.16 8.41 -34.10
CA ILE A 27 23.48 7.04 -34.52
C ILE A 27 22.18 6.40 -34.98
N ALA A 28 22.10 6.22 -36.30
CA ALA A 28 21.15 5.31 -36.91
C ALA A 28 21.64 3.89 -36.62
N ASN A 29 20.84 3.10 -35.90
CA ASN A 29 20.98 1.65 -35.97
C ASN A 29 19.60 1.03 -36.18
N ASN A 30 19.42 0.53 -37.40
CA ASN A 30 18.24 -0.18 -37.84
C ASN A 30 18.16 -1.49 -37.07
N SER A 31 17.29 -1.58 -36.08
CA SER A 31 16.97 -2.83 -35.39
C SER A 31 15.45 -2.99 -35.36
N VAL A 32 15.01 -3.96 -36.18
CA VAL A 32 13.77 -4.73 -36.17
C VAL A 32 12.84 -4.43 -34.99
N PRO A 33 11.52 -4.19 -35.19
CA PRO A 33 10.58 -4.19 -34.09
C PRO A 33 10.57 -5.59 -33.49
N SER A 34 11.36 -5.78 -32.44
CA SER A 34 11.18 -6.89 -31.54
C SER A 34 9.83 -6.62 -30.89
N ASN A 35 8.82 -7.36 -31.35
CA ASN A 35 7.56 -7.52 -30.65
C ASN A 35 7.87 -8.28 -29.35
N ARG A 36 8.58 -7.63 -28.42
CA ARG A 36 8.61 -8.04 -27.04
C ARG A 36 7.21 -7.71 -26.54
N VAL A 37 6.38 -8.75 -26.52
CA VAL A 37 5.38 -8.88 -25.48
C VAL A 37 6.13 -8.59 -24.18
N SER A 38 5.96 -7.38 -23.67
CA SER A 38 6.33 -7.05 -22.31
C SER A 38 5.44 -7.93 -21.44
N ASN A 39 5.91 -9.14 -21.15
CA ASN A 39 5.55 -9.81 -19.91
C ASN A 39 6.17 -8.97 -18.79
N ALA A 40 5.58 -7.80 -18.55
CA ALA A 40 5.81 -7.01 -17.37
C ALA A 40 5.11 -7.78 -16.23
N ILE A 41 5.81 -8.78 -15.70
CA ILE A 41 5.57 -9.23 -14.35
C ILE A 41 6.17 -8.13 -13.46
N GLU A 42 5.49 -6.99 -13.35
CA GLU A 42 5.66 -6.07 -12.23
C GLU A 42 4.75 -6.57 -11.10
N THR A 43 5.19 -7.62 -10.41
CA THR A 43 4.47 -8.23 -9.28
C THR A 43 4.59 -7.43 -7.98
N ASP A 44 4.87 -6.13 -8.03
CA ASP A 44 5.09 -5.32 -6.82
C ASP A 44 4.45 -3.92 -6.85
N SER A 45 3.79 -3.55 -7.95
CA SER A 45 3.04 -2.30 -8.04
C SER A 45 1.61 -2.49 -7.52
N ALA A 46 1.11 -1.46 -6.84
CA ALA A 46 -0.28 -1.41 -6.40
C ALA A 46 -1.22 -1.30 -7.62
N ARG A 47 -2.30 -2.06 -7.60
CA ARG A 47 -3.32 -2.19 -8.66
C ARG A 47 -4.63 -1.62 -8.17
N THR A 48 -5.45 -1.11 -9.08
CA THR A 48 -6.75 -0.47 -8.76
C THR A 48 -7.93 -1.11 -9.47
N ASN A 49 -7.71 -2.19 -10.22
CA ASN A 49 -8.77 -2.87 -10.94
C ASN A 49 -9.56 -3.80 -9.99
N VAL A 50 -10.87 -3.57 -9.88
CA VAL A 50 -11.76 -4.33 -8.99
C VAL A 50 -12.12 -5.70 -9.57
N GLU A 51 -12.24 -5.81 -10.90
CA GLU A 51 -12.56 -7.08 -11.55
C GLU A 51 -11.44 -8.11 -11.35
N GLU A 52 -10.19 -7.66 -11.42
CA GLU A 52 -9.00 -8.45 -11.14
C GLU A 52 -8.93 -8.82 -9.65
N LEU A 53 -9.23 -7.89 -8.74
CA LEU A 53 -9.34 -8.24 -7.31
C LEU A 53 -10.40 -9.32 -7.07
N GLY A 54 -11.51 -9.26 -7.79
CA GLY A 54 -12.61 -10.24 -7.75
C GLY A 54 -12.19 -11.66 -8.13
N MET A 55 -11.05 -11.83 -8.80
CA MET A 55 -10.48 -13.15 -9.07
C MET A 55 -9.83 -13.78 -7.83
N TYR A 56 -9.44 -12.97 -6.84
CA TYR A 56 -8.73 -13.42 -5.64
C TYR A 56 -9.56 -13.33 -4.37
N LEU A 57 -10.50 -12.38 -4.31
CA LEU A 57 -11.32 -12.10 -3.15
C LEU A 57 -12.78 -11.93 -3.56
N ARG A 58 -13.68 -12.21 -2.61
CA ARG A 58 -15.10 -11.92 -2.75
C ARG A 58 -15.39 -10.56 -2.15
N VAL A 59 -15.69 -9.55 -2.96
CA VAL A 59 -16.09 -8.23 -2.48
C VAL A 59 -17.64 -8.16 -2.46
N PRO A 60 -18.29 -8.21 -1.29
CA PRO A 60 -19.75 -8.35 -1.18
C PRO A 60 -20.52 -7.06 -1.48
N TYR A 61 -19.86 -5.91 -1.47
CA TYR A 61 -20.45 -4.59 -1.70
C TYR A 61 -19.58 -3.80 -2.68
N GLU A 62 -20.16 -2.82 -3.35
CA GLU A 62 -19.43 -1.93 -4.25
C GLU A 62 -18.50 -1.01 -3.45
N THR A 63 -17.27 -0.83 -3.94
CA THR A 63 -16.26 0.03 -3.33
C THR A 63 -16.15 1.34 -4.09
N GLU A 64 -16.06 2.47 -3.38
CA GLU A 64 -15.86 3.80 -3.97
C GLU A 64 -14.40 4.01 -4.43
N ASP A 65 -13.46 3.37 -3.74
CA ASP A 65 -12.03 3.42 -4.00
C ASP A 65 -11.39 2.09 -3.63
N ILE A 66 -10.37 1.69 -4.38
CA ILE A 66 -9.75 0.38 -4.27
C ILE A 66 -8.30 0.45 -4.75
N VAL A 67 -7.40 0.02 -3.86
CA VAL A 67 -5.99 -0.14 -4.16
C VAL A 67 -5.52 -1.44 -3.53
N TRP A 68 -4.85 -2.31 -4.28
CA TRP A 68 -4.43 -3.61 -3.76
C TRP A 68 -3.09 -4.05 -4.31
N LYS A 69 -2.41 -4.90 -3.57
CA LYS A 69 -1.10 -5.43 -3.90
C LYS A 69 -1.01 -6.89 -3.51
N GLU A 70 -0.46 -7.69 -4.41
CA GLU A 70 -0.12 -9.08 -4.15
C GLU A 70 1.37 -9.19 -3.83
N ILE A 71 1.70 -9.79 -2.69
CA ILE A 71 3.05 -10.09 -2.25
C ILE A 71 3.28 -11.58 -2.47
N ALA A 72 3.67 -11.92 -3.70
CA ALA A 72 3.81 -13.31 -4.16
C ALA A 72 4.78 -14.14 -3.30
N SER A 73 5.85 -13.51 -2.78
CA SER A 73 6.85 -14.15 -1.91
C SER A 73 6.26 -14.64 -0.57
N GLN A 74 5.19 -14.02 -0.11
CA GLN A 74 4.51 -14.33 1.15
C GLN A 74 3.16 -15.02 0.95
N ARG A 75 2.75 -15.26 -0.31
CA ARG A 75 1.39 -15.71 -0.65
C ARG A 75 0.32 -14.85 0.03
N LYS A 76 0.58 -13.53 0.10
CA LYS A 76 -0.24 -12.55 0.80
C LYS A 76 -0.82 -11.57 -0.21
N LEU A 77 -2.06 -11.16 -0.01
CA LEU A 77 -2.69 -10.07 -0.73
C LEU A 77 -3.16 -9.03 0.28
N ILE A 78 -2.89 -7.76 0.00
CA ILE A 78 -3.34 -6.63 0.80
C ILE A 78 -4.22 -5.76 -0.09
N ALA A 79 -5.45 -5.50 0.32
CA ALA A 79 -6.37 -4.62 -0.38
C ALA A 79 -6.88 -3.53 0.56
N VAL A 80 -6.79 -2.29 0.10
CA VAL A 80 -7.38 -1.11 0.75
C VAL A 80 -8.66 -0.76 -0.01
N LEU A 81 -9.78 -0.85 0.68
CA LEU A 81 -11.13 -0.73 0.12
C LEU A 81 -11.86 0.40 0.83
N ARG A 82 -12.38 1.37 0.09
CA ARG A 82 -13.31 2.37 0.62
C ARG A 82 -14.73 1.94 0.32
N PHE A 83 -15.56 1.87 1.34
CA PHE A 83 -16.99 1.66 1.16
C PHE A 83 -17.76 2.95 1.40
N SER A 84 -18.97 3.03 0.85
CA SER A 84 -19.92 4.05 1.30
C SER A 84 -20.16 3.90 2.82
N PRO A 85 -20.53 4.97 3.55
CA PRO A 85 -20.81 4.86 4.98
C PRO A 85 -21.90 3.81 5.31
N VAL A 86 -22.86 3.64 4.40
CA VAL A 86 -23.95 2.65 4.53
C VAL A 86 -23.41 1.22 4.41
N ASP A 87 -22.53 0.97 3.46
CA ASP A 87 -21.96 -0.37 3.25
C ASP A 87 -20.85 -0.69 4.26
N SER A 88 -20.07 0.30 4.67
CA SER A 88 -19.12 0.24 5.78
C SER A 88 -19.78 -0.31 7.05
N ALA A 89 -20.97 0.19 7.40
CA ALA A 89 -21.74 -0.31 8.54
C ALA A 89 -22.22 -1.76 8.36
N LYS A 90 -22.61 -2.15 7.14
CA LYS A 90 -23.01 -3.54 6.84
C LYS A 90 -21.81 -4.49 6.94
N VAL A 91 -20.65 -4.11 6.41
CA VAL A 91 -19.41 -4.88 6.51
C VAL A 91 -19.08 -5.18 7.96
N VAL A 92 -19.10 -4.17 8.82
CA VAL A 92 -18.87 -4.34 10.27
C VAL A 92 -19.91 -5.28 10.87
N THR A 93 -21.20 -5.05 10.59
CA THR A 93 -22.29 -5.86 11.12
C THR A 93 -22.15 -7.34 10.73
N GLU A 94 -21.79 -7.65 9.48
CA GLU A 94 -21.57 -9.02 9.03
C GLU A 94 -20.32 -9.63 9.65
N ALA A 95 -19.23 -8.86 9.78
CA ALA A 95 -17.97 -9.35 10.33
C ALA A 95 -18.10 -9.65 11.84
N GLU A 96 -18.88 -8.86 12.58
CA GLU A 96 -19.18 -9.08 14.00
C GLU A 96 -19.98 -10.37 14.27
N LYS A 97 -20.74 -10.88 13.28
CA LYS A 97 -21.41 -12.18 13.40
C LYS A 97 -20.43 -13.35 13.47
N VAL A 98 -19.24 -13.18 12.89
CA VAL A 98 -18.20 -14.22 12.86
C VAL A 98 -17.33 -14.14 14.12
N GLY A 99 -17.02 -12.93 14.59
CA GLY A 99 -16.23 -12.74 15.80
C GLY A 99 -16.15 -11.28 16.25
N THR A 100 -15.73 -11.08 17.49
CA THR A 100 -15.59 -9.73 18.07
C THR A 100 -14.39 -8.98 17.49
N ALA A 101 -14.57 -7.69 17.25
CA ALA A 101 -13.50 -6.79 16.83
C ALA A 101 -12.33 -6.75 17.83
N SER A 102 -11.12 -6.55 17.33
CA SER A 102 -9.95 -6.26 18.16
C SER A 102 -9.27 -4.98 17.68
N MET A 103 -8.87 -4.11 18.61
CA MET A 103 -8.06 -2.93 18.26
C MET A 103 -6.68 -3.35 17.79
N VAL A 104 -6.27 -2.84 16.64
CA VAL A 104 -4.96 -3.09 16.04
C VAL A 104 -4.36 -1.81 15.51
N THR A 105 -3.05 -1.85 15.32
CA THR A 105 -2.28 -0.85 14.60
C THR A 105 -1.66 -1.55 13.38
N ILE A 106 -1.78 -0.95 12.21
CA ILE A 106 -1.17 -1.42 10.97
C ILE A 106 -0.13 -0.41 10.49
N GLU A 107 0.91 -0.89 9.82
CA GLU A 107 1.88 -0.02 9.15
C GLU A 107 1.22 0.62 7.94
N SER A 108 1.43 1.92 7.78
CA SER A 108 1.04 2.67 6.59
C SER A 108 2.05 2.39 5.49
N GLU A 109 1.59 2.13 4.27
CA GLU A 109 2.46 1.94 3.13
C GLU A 109 2.33 3.10 2.14
N SER A 110 3.42 3.46 1.47
CA SER A 110 3.47 4.59 0.55
C SER A 110 2.55 4.47 -0.68
N TRP A 111 1.97 3.30 -0.91
CA TRP A 111 1.01 3.05 -1.98
C TRP A 111 -0.44 3.04 -1.51
N PHE A 112 -0.69 3.20 -0.20
CA PHE A 112 -2.04 3.40 0.32
C PHE A 112 -2.62 4.72 -0.24
N PRO A 113 -3.95 4.87 -0.23
CA PRO A 113 -4.61 6.13 -0.58
C PRO A 113 -4.04 7.30 0.22
N ASP A 114 -3.90 8.45 -0.44
CA ASP A 114 -3.29 9.67 0.13
C ASP A 114 -3.91 10.10 1.46
N GLU A 115 -5.22 9.87 1.63
CA GLU A 115 -5.94 10.16 2.87
C GLU A 115 -5.36 9.37 4.06
N LEU A 116 -5.05 8.09 3.85
CA LEU A 116 -4.47 7.22 4.87
C LEU A 116 -2.99 7.56 5.12
N VAL A 117 -2.23 7.83 4.06
CA VAL A 117 -0.81 8.24 4.20
C VAL A 117 -0.72 9.55 4.99
N ALA A 118 -1.56 10.54 4.66
CA ALA A 118 -1.63 11.80 5.41
C ALA A 118 -2.05 11.58 6.88
N GLN A 119 -2.97 10.65 7.14
CA GLN A 119 -3.37 10.31 8.50
C GLN A 119 -2.21 9.72 9.33
N SER A 120 -1.37 8.87 8.74
CA SER A 120 -0.17 8.35 9.41
C SER A 120 0.92 9.40 9.59
N ASP A 121 1.08 10.32 8.63
CA ASP A 121 2.05 11.42 8.76
C ASP A 121 1.69 12.36 9.92
N LEU A 122 0.39 12.59 10.14
CA LEU A 122 -0.11 13.41 11.25
C LEU A 122 0.05 12.73 12.61
N SER A 123 0.03 11.39 12.66
CA SER A 123 0.25 10.65 13.90
C SER A 123 1.74 10.59 14.28
N GLY A 124 2.64 10.67 13.29
CA GLY A 124 4.09 10.74 13.47
C GLY A 124 4.78 9.38 13.62
N ASP A 125 4.03 8.28 13.51
CA ASP A 125 4.50 6.92 13.77
C ASP A 125 4.29 5.98 12.57
N ASP A 126 4.07 6.49 11.34
CA ASP A 126 3.85 5.72 10.10
C ASP A 126 2.81 4.59 10.24
N THR A 127 1.84 4.77 11.13
CA THR A 127 0.88 3.73 11.49
C THR A 127 -0.55 4.23 11.52
N LEU A 128 -1.47 3.31 11.24
CA LEU A 128 -2.91 3.54 11.24
C LEU A 128 -3.56 2.68 12.32
N ARG A 129 -4.45 3.29 13.09
CA ARG A 129 -5.24 2.60 14.11
C ARG A 129 -6.56 2.14 13.52
N GLY A 130 -7.01 0.96 13.94
CA GLY A 130 -8.24 0.40 13.42
C GLY A 130 -8.80 -0.73 14.24
N GLN A 131 -10.02 -1.13 13.89
CA GLN A 131 -10.70 -2.30 14.43
C GLN A 131 -10.61 -3.44 13.43
N SER A 132 -9.99 -4.54 13.83
CA SER A 132 -9.82 -5.73 13.00
C SER A 132 -10.88 -6.76 13.27
N TYR A 133 -11.40 -7.34 12.20
CA TYR A 133 -12.44 -8.36 12.17
C TYR A 133 -11.98 -9.56 11.33
N ALA A 134 -12.66 -10.69 11.50
CA ALA A 134 -12.44 -11.87 10.69
C ALA A 134 -12.85 -11.61 9.23
N ALA A 135 -12.02 -12.01 8.26
CA ALA A 135 -12.24 -11.72 6.84
C ALA A 135 -12.95 -12.84 6.08
N ASP A 136 -13.45 -13.89 6.73
CA ASP A 136 -13.99 -15.11 6.10
C ASP A 136 -15.02 -14.82 4.99
N ALA A 137 -15.82 -13.77 5.14
CA ALA A 137 -16.79 -13.33 4.14
C ALA A 137 -16.14 -12.81 2.84
N PHE A 138 -14.89 -12.37 2.87
CA PHE A 138 -14.15 -11.79 1.75
C PHE A 138 -13.18 -12.77 1.07
N LEU A 139 -12.95 -13.92 1.68
CA LEU A 139 -11.95 -14.87 1.22
C LEU A 139 -12.52 -15.83 0.19
N GLN A 140 -11.69 -16.19 -0.79
CA GLN A 140 -11.91 -17.31 -1.70
C GLN A 140 -10.56 -17.96 -2.06
N PRO A 141 -10.55 -19.25 -2.46
CA PRO A 141 -9.31 -19.94 -2.80
C PRO A 141 -8.47 -19.17 -3.84
N PRO A 142 -7.14 -19.12 -3.68
CA PRO A 142 -6.32 -19.86 -2.71
C PRO A 142 -6.21 -19.21 -1.32
N TYR A 143 -6.76 -18.02 -1.12
CA TYR A 143 -6.68 -17.27 0.12
C TYR A 143 -7.73 -17.76 1.11
N ASN A 144 -7.28 -18.35 2.22
CA ASN A 144 -8.18 -19.02 3.19
C ASN A 144 -8.03 -18.47 4.61
N TYR A 145 -7.12 -17.53 4.83
CA TYR A 145 -6.90 -16.87 6.11
C TYR A 145 -6.76 -15.37 5.88
N GLY A 146 -7.28 -14.57 6.81
CA GLY A 146 -7.16 -13.13 6.67
C GLY A 146 -7.91 -12.38 7.75
N ARG A 147 -7.74 -11.05 7.71
CA ARG A 147 -8.44 -10.10 8.57
C ARG A 147 -8.79 -8.86 7.77
N ILE A 148 -9.87 -8.22 8.14
CA ILE A 148 -10.30 -6.95 7.58
C ILE A 148 -10.30 -5.90 8.69
N THR A 149 -9.58 -4.80 8.49
CA THR A 149 -9.39 -3.78 9.51
C THR A 149 -10.01 -2.47 9.06
N ARG A 150 -11.05 -2.02 9.77
CA ARG A 150 -11.62 -0.68 9.56
C ARG A 150 -10.70 0.37 10.19
N ILE A 151 -10.26 1.35 9.41
CA ILE A 151 -9.40 2.42 9.90
C ILE A 151 -10.23 3.46 10.67
N GLU A 152 -9.72 3.92 11.81
CA GLU A 152 -10.40 4.88 12.65
C GLU A 152 -10.58 6.23 11.94
N GLY A 153 -11.79 6.78 12.02
CA GLY A 153 -12.11 8.09 11.45
C GLY A 153 -12.36 8.08 9.94
N THR A 154 -12.34 6.92 9.29
CA THR A 154 -12.56 6.78 7.85
C THR A 154 -13.51 5.62 7.53
N ASP A 155 -13.87 5.51 6.25
CA ASP A 155 -14.59 4.38 5.68
C ASP A 155 -13.68 3.45 4.86
N TYR A 156 -12.36 3.55 5.10
CA TYR A 156 -11.37 2.64 4.55
C TYR A 156 -11.25 1.38 5.38
N PHE A 157 -11.08 0.26 4.69
CA PHE A 157 -10.81 -1.05 5.22
C PHE A 157 -9.55 -1.61 4.60
N VAL A 158 -8.65 -2.12 5.43
CA VAL A 158 -7.46 -2.86 4.99
C VAL A 158 -7.72 -4.35 5.18
N LEU A 159 -7.88 -5.05 4.07
CA LEU A 159 -8.06 -6.49 3.99
C LEU A 159 -6.71 -7.16 3.71
N GLU A 160 -6.27 -7.98 4.65
CA GLU A 160 -5.08 -8.81 4.50
C GLU A 160 -5.51 -10.26 4.36
N ALA A 161 -5.15 -10.88 3.24
CA ALA A 161 -5.46 -12.26 2.92
C ALA A 161 -4.17 -13.06 2.71
N THR A 162 -4.15 -14.33 3.13
CA THR A 162 -2.98 -15.21 3.02
C THR A 162 -3.41 -16.60 2.58
N ALA A 163 -2.70 -17.14 1.59
CA ALA A 163 -2.84 -18.52 1.15
C ALA A 163 -1.87 -19.43 1.92
N LYS A 164 -2.30 -20.65 2.23
CA LYS A 164 -1.46 -21.67 2.86
C LYS A 164 -0.48 -22.31 1.88
#